data_AF-A0A1W9GEE0-F1
#
_entry.id   AF-A0A1W9GEE0-F1
#
_cell.length_a   1.000
_cell.length_b   1.000
_cell.length_c   1.000
_cell.angle_alpha   90.00
_cell.angle_beta   90.00
_cell.angle_gamma   90.00
#
_symmetry.space_group_name_H-M   'P 1'
#
loop_
_entity.id
_entity.type
_entity.pdbx_description
1 polymer ?
#
loop_
_entity_poly.entity_id
_entity_poly.type
_entity_poly.pdbx_seq_one_letter_code
_entity_poly.pdbx_strand_id
1 'polypeptide(L)'
;MSSTEHAFAIVDVTGPFREPREQVFSYDYSIQRSTWPTPHGVRVKVSIPEELEVMKRRLFGMIGGSPGQQLMLSNILSKTIADRKMRVAEEEGMLTERRDVMVPPFAGSLAHLFPKLEAFLVAEQSAIQAEVKRRAGL
;
A
#
# COMPACT_ATOMS: atom_id res chain seq x y z
N MET A 1 -13.64 -8.58 21.76
CA MET A 1 -13.22 -7.74 20.61
C MET A 1 -11.71 -7.87 20.53
N SER A 2 -11.20 -8.77 19.70
CA SER A 2 -9.76 -9.06 19.64
C SER A 2 -9.07 -7.94 18.88
N SER A 3 -8.58 -6.94 19.61
CA SER A 3 -7.59 -6.01 19.10
C SER A 3 -6.37 -6.85 18.73
N THR A 4 -6.15 -7.12 17.45
CA THR A 4 -4.82 -7.48 16.99
C THR A 4 -3.96 -6.28 17.37
N GLU A 5 -3.23 -6.38 18.49
CA GLU A 5 -2.35 -5.31 18.95
C GLU A 5 -1.28 -5.12 17.88
N HIS A 6 -1.57 -4.23 16.95
CA HIS A 6 -0.62 -3.83 15.95
C HIS A 6 0.52 -3.14 16.68
N ALA A 7 1.75 -3.57 16.41
CA ALA A 7 2.94 -3.06 17.10
C ALA A 7 3.18 -1.55 16.89
N PHE A 8 2.41 -0.91 16.00
CA PHE A 8 2.30 0.52 15.80
C PHE A 8 0.88 0.94 15.40
N ALA A 9 0.52 2.19 15.73
CA ALA A 9 -0.64 2.91 15.22
C ALA A 9 -0.21 3.88 14.10
N ILE A 10 -1.03 4.01 13.05
CA ILE A 10 -0.83 5.02 12.00
C ILE A 10 -1.53 6.30 12.45
N VAL A 11 -0.76 7.36 12.67
CA VAL A 11 -1.23 8.68 13.09
C VAL A 11 -1.69 9.49 11.89
N ASP A 12 -0.91 9.47 10.82
CA ASP A 12 -1.21 10.22 9.60
C ASP A 12 -0.69 9.49 8.36
N VAL A 13 -1.32 9.76 7.21
CA VAL A 13 -0.92 9.26 5.90
C VAL A 13 -1.08 10.37 4.87
N THR A 14 0.02 10.75 4.21
CA THR A 14 0.02 11.74 3.13
C THR A 14 0.42 11.11 1.80
N GLY A 15 -0.25 11.49 0.71
CA GLY A 15 0.00 10.99 -0.64
C GLY A 15 -1.30 10.71 -1.42
N PRO A 16 -1.23 10.14 -2.64
CA PRO A 16 -0.01 9.70 -3.32
C PRO A 16 0.84 10.85 -3.86
N PHE A 17 2.15 10.77 -3.66
CA PHE A 17 3.13 11.63 -4.34
C PHE A 17 3.68 10.90 -5.56
N ARG A 18 3.75 11.60 -6.70
CA ARG A 18 4.40 11.08 -7.91
C ARG A 18 5.88 11.44 -7.87
N GLU A 19 6.76 10.44 -7.77
CA GLU A 19 8.20 10.70 -7.75
C GLU A 19 8.70 11.17 -9.13
N PRO A 20 9.51 12.24 -9.23
CA PRO A 20 9.88 12.84 -10.51
C PRO A 20 10.73 11.96 -11.43
N ARG A 21 11.57 11.07 -10.85
CA ARG A 21 12.58 10.28 -11.59
C ARG A 21 12.29 8.77 -11.57
N GLU A 22 11.24 8.35 -10.87
CA GLU A 22 10.92 6.94 -10.67
C GLU A 22 9.47 6.70 -11.06
N GLN A 23 9.18 5.54 -11.65
CA GLN A 23 7.80 5.14 -11.96
C GLN A 23 7.08 4.60 -10.73
N VAL A 24 7.14 5.32 -9.61
CA VAL A 24 6.55 4.93 -8.34
C VAL A 24 5.56 5.99 -7.83
N PHE A 25 4.64 5.56 -6.98
CA PHE A 25 3.89 6.43 -6.08
C PHE A 25 4.47 6.31 -4.68
N SER A 26 4.60 7.42 -3.97
CA SER A 26 5.06 7.45 -2.58
C SER A 26 3.93 7.84 -1.64
N TYR A 27 3.93 7.21 -0.48
CA TYR A 27 3.05 7.54 0.64
C TYR A 27 3.90 7.73 1.88
N ASP A 28 3.69 8.84 2.57
CA ASP A 28 4.36 9.13 3.84
C ASP A 28 3.43 8.78 4.98
N TYR A 29 3.84 7.82 5.80
CA TYR A 29 3.15 7.37 6.98
C TYR A 29 3.82 7.95 8.22
N SER A 30 3.00 8.46 9.14
CA SER A 30 3.44 8.77 10.50
C SER A 30 2.99 7.64 11.41
N ILE A 31 3.94 6.89 11.97
CA ILE A 31 3.64 5.75 12.86
C ILE A 31 4.02 6.05 14.30
N GLN A 32 3.14 5.68 15.23
CA GLN A 32 3.36 5.80 16.67
C GLN A 32 3.40 4.41 17.30
N ARG A 33 4.50 4.11 18.00
CA ARG A 33 4.61 2.92 18.85
C ARG A 33 4.43 3.31 20.31
N SER A 34 3.94 2.37 21.13
CA SER A 34 3.87 2.57 22.58
C SER A 34 5.25 2.75 23.21
N THR A 35 6.28 2.15 22.62
CA THR A 35 7.66 2.19 23.11
C THR A 35 8.42 3.46 22.72
N TRP A 36 7.86 4.31 21.86
CA TRP A 36 8.55 5.49 21.33
C TRP A 36 7.89 6.79 21.82
N PRO A 37 8.69 7.84 22.14
CA PRO A 37 8.14 9.08 22.66
C PRO A 37 7.48 9.97 21.58
N THR A 38 7.78 9.75 20.29
CA THR A 38 7.24 10.55 19.17
C THR A 38 6.90 9.68 17.97
N PRO A 39 5.99 10.14 17.09
CA PRO A 39 5.73 9.47 15.81
C PRO A 39 6.96 9.49 14.90
N HIS A 40 7.05 8.52 14.00
CA HIS A 40 8.15 8.36 13.04
C HIS A 40 7.64 8.29 11.60
N GLY A 41 8.41 8.87 10.69
CA GLY A 41 8.12 8.88 9.27
C GLY A 41 8.53 7.57 8.60
N VAL A 42 7.61 6.98 7.85
CA VAL A 42 7.89 5.84 6.96
C VAL A 42 7.38 6.18 5.58
N ARG A 43 8.29 6.19 4.60
CA ARG A 43 7.93 6.40 3.19
C ARG A 43 7.76 5.06 2.51
N VAL A 44 6.58 4.79 1.99
CA VAL A 44 6.31 3.58 1.19
C VAL A 44 6.27 3.95 -0.28
N LYS A 45 7.14 3.31 -1.06
CA LYS A 45 7.13 3.40 -2.51
C LYS A 45 6.34 2.24 -3.11
N VAL A 46 5.43 2.55 -4.02
CA VAL A 46 4.64 1.60 -4.79
C VAL A 46 5.02 1.72 -6.26
N SER A 47 5.64 0.69 -6.83
CA SER A 47 5.99 0.64 -8.25
C SER A 47 4.72 0.57 -9.10
N ILE A 48 4.57 1.52 -10.02
CA ILE A 48 3.47 1.47 -10.98
C ILE A 48 3.58 0.23 -11.89
N PRO A 49 4.70 0.01 -12.60
CA PRO A 49 4.77 -1.10 -13.57
C PRO A 49 4.78 -2.47 -12.91
N GLU A 50 5.43 -2.62 -11.75
CA GLU A 50 5.69 -3.94 -11.16
C GLU A 50 4.69 -4.32 -10.07
N GLU A 51 4.08 -3.36 -9.38
CA GLU A 51 3.12 -3.65 -8.31
C GLU A 51 1.70 -3.26 -8.73
N LEU A 52 1.47 -1.98 -9.02
CA LEU A 52 0.12 -1.46 -9.27
C LEU A 52 -0.50 -2.08 -10.52
N GLU A 53 0.16 -1.99 -11.67
CA GLU A 53 -0.38 -2.49 -12.94
C GLU A 53 -0.41 -4.02 -13.03
N VAL A 54 0.48 -4.70 -12.31
CA VAL A 54 0.41 -6.17 -12.17
C VAL A 54 -0.84 -6.55 -11.38
N MET A 55 -1.07 -5.93 -10.22
CA MET A 55 -2.24 -6.22 -9.38
C MET A 55 -3.53 -5.79 -10.05
N LYS A 56 -3.55 -4.64 -10.71
CA LYS A 56 -4.72 -4.15 -11.44
C LYS A 56 -5.17 -5.14 -12.52
N ARG A 57 -4.23 -5.66 -13.32
CA ARG A 57 -4.50 -6.70 -14.34
C ARG A 57 -4.97 -8.01 -13.71
N ARG A 58 -4.39 -8.42 -12.58
CA ARG A 58 -4.76 -9.68 -11.91
C ARG A 58 -6.16 -9.63 -11.29
N LEU A 59 -6.49 -8.54 -10.61
CA LEU A 59 -7.74 -8.42 -9.85
C LEU A 59 -8.94 -7.99 -10.72
N PHE A 60 -8.69 -7.28 -11.82
CA PHE A 60 -9.77 -6.70 -12.64
C PHE A 60 -9.71 -7.12 -14.11
N GLY A 61 -8.71 -7.90 -14.54
CA GLY A 61 -8.54 -8.33 -15.93
C GLY A 61 -8.30 -7.14 -16.87
N MET A 62 -8.83 -7.23 -18.10
CA MET A 62 -8.94 -6.07 -18.99
C MET A 62 -9.98 -5.11 -18.40
N ILE A 63 -9.50 -4.03 -17.77
CA ILE A 63 -10.35 -3.06 -17.08
C ILE A 63 -11.27 -2.36 -18.10
N GLY A 64 -12.52 -2.80 -18.16
CA GLY A 64 -13.62 -2.01 -18.71
C GLY A 64 -14.04 -0.94 -17.70
N GLY A 65 -14.17 0.31 -18.14
CA GLY A 65 -14.58 1.43 -17.29
C GLY A 65 -14.17 2.77 -17.87
N SER A 66 -14.79 3.86 -17.38
CA SER A 66 -14.42 5.21 -17.79
C SER A 66 -13.01 5.58 -17.30
N PRO A 67 -12.30 6.54 -17.94
CA PRO A 67 -11.00 7.01 -17.45
C PRO A 67 -11.02 7.44 -15.99
N GLY A 68 -12.12 8.05 -15.52
CA GLY A 68 -12.29 8.43 -14.12
C GLY A 68 -12.38 7.24 -13.17
N GLN A 69 -13.10 6.18 -13.56
CA GLN A 69 -13.17 4.92 -12.80
C GLN A 69 -11.81 4.24 -12.73
N GLN A 70 -11.06 4.24 -13.83
CA GLN A 70 -9.71 3.67 -13.86
C GLN A 70 -8.74 4.44 -12.96
N LEU A 71 -8.85 5.77 -12.91
CA LEU A 71 -8.05 6.61 -12.01
C LEU A 71 -8.41 6.36 -10.54
N MET A 72 -9.70 6.30 -10.20
CA MET A 72 -10.16 5.97 -8.85
C MET A 72 -9.67 4.58 -8.42
N LEU A 73 -9.79 3.58 -9.30
CA LEU A 73 -9.28 2.24 -9.05
C LEU A 73 -7.77 2.26 -8.77
N SER A 74 -6.99 2.93 -9.61
CA SER A 74 -5.55 3.06 -9.41
C SER A 74 -5.21 3.72 -8.07
N ASN A 75 -5.93 4.79 -7.67
CA ASN A 75 -5.70 5.48 -6.39
C ASN A 75 -6.08 4.64 -5.16
N ILE A 76 -7.20 3.92 -5.22
CA ILE A 76 -7.63 3.02 -4.14
C ILE A 76 -6.62 1.89 -4.02
N LEU A 77 -6.29 1.23 -5.14
CA LEU A 77 -5.39 0.09 -5.15
C LEU A 77 -3.97 0.48 -4.73
N SER A 78 -3.44 1.63 -5.17
CA SER A 78 -2.12 2.10 -4.75
C SER A 78 -2.06 2.37 -3.26
N LYS A 79 -3.12 2.95 -2.67
CA LYS A 79 -3.22 3.15 -1.22
C LYS A 79 -3.31 1.82 -0.47
N THR A 80 -4.15 0.89 -0.92
CA THR A 80 -4.27 -0.43 -0.28
C THR A 80 -2.96 -1.21 -0.35
N ILE A 81 -2.23 -1.11 -1.47
CA ILE A 81 -0.88 -1.67 -1.59
C ILE A 81 0.03 -1.04 -0.54
N ALA A 82 0.10 0.29 -0.46
CA ALA A 82 0.95 0.98 0.49
C ALA A 82 0.64 0.60 1.96
N ASP A 83 -0.65 0.52 2.31
CA ASP A 83 -1.12 0.10 3.64
C ASP A 83 -0.69 -1.33 3.97
N ARG A 84 -0.84 -2.27 3.01
CA ARG A 84 -0.39 -3.66 3.23
C ARG A 84 1.13 -3.74 3.30
N LYS A 85 1.86 -2.96 2.51
CA LYS A 85 3.33 -2.92 2.56
C LYS A 85 3.85 -2.41 3.90
N MET A 86 3.17 -1.45 4.53
CA MET A 86 3.47 -1.06 5.92
C MET A 86 3.38 -2.25 6.89
N ARG A 87 2.33 -3.07 6.74
CA ARG A 87 2.16 -4.27 7.57
C ARG A 87 3.20 -5.34 7.29
N VAL A 88 3.54 -5.59 6.03
CA VAL A 88 4.60 -6.53 5.65
C VAL A 88 5.96 -6.02 6.16
N ALA A 89 6.25 -4.73 6.04
CA ALA A 89 7.50 -4.16 6.56
C ALA A 89 7.63 -4.33 8.08
N GLU A 90 6.53 -4.28 8.82
CA GLU A 90 6.50 -4.63 10.24
C GLU A 90 6.77 -6.12 10.50
N GLU A 91 6.08 -6.99 9.76
CA GLU A 91 6.24 -8.45 9.86
C GLU A 91 7.69 -8.88 9.57
N GLU A 92 8.38 -8.17 8.68
CA GLU A 92 9.80 -8.37 8.34
C GLU A 92 10.78 -7.64 9.28
N GLY A 93 10.29 -6.96 10.32
CA GLY A 93 11.13 -6.24 11.29
C GLY A 93 11.82 -4.98 10.73
N MET A 94 11.41 -4.49 9.56
CA MET A 94 12.02 -3.31 8.93
C MET A 94 11.75 -2.02 9.72
N LEU A 95 10.70 -2.00 10.52
CA LEU A 95 10.24 -0.84 11.30
C LEU A 95 10.59 -0.93 12.79
N THR A 96 11.39 -1.91 13.21
CA THR A 96 11.72 -2.15 14.63
C THR A 96 12.68 -1.08 15.18
N GLU A 97 13.54 -0.54 14.31
CA GLU A 97 14.47 0.51 14.68
C GLU A 97 13.85 1.90 14.53
N ARG A 98 14.22 2.81 15.44
CA ARG A 98 13.79 4.21 15.45
C ARG A 98 14.58 5.02 14.42
N ARG A 99 14.33 4.79 13.14
CA ARG A 99 14.93 5.52 12.01
C ARG A 99 13.90 5.82 10.94
N ASP A 100 14.17 6.81 10.08
CA ASP A 100 13.37 7.00 8.88
C ASP A 100 13.53 5.79 7.97
N VAL A 101 12.42 5.14 7.66
CA VAL A 101 12.40 3.94 6.82
C VAL A 101 11.78 4.27 5.48
N MET A 102 12.49 3.92 4.42
CA MET A 102 11.93 3.88 3.07
C MET A 102 11.64 2.42 2.72
N VAL A 103 10.36 2.05 2.60
CA VAL A 103 9.94 0.74 2.11
C VAL A 103 9.99 0.78 0.57
N PRO A 104 10.93 0.06 -0.07
CA PRO A 104 11.06 0.04 -1.52
C PRO A 104 9.88 -0.70 -2.18
N PRO A 105 9.74 -0.62 -3.51
CA PRO A 105 8.96 -1.59 -4.28
C PRO A 105 9.31 -3.04 -3.90
N PHE A 106 8.31 -3.92 -3.83
CA PHE A 106 8.53 -5.37 -3.68
C PHE A 106 8.94 -5.98 -5.02
N ALA A 107 10.03 -5.46 -5.57
CA ALA A 107 10.68 -5.89 -6.79
C ALA A 107 12.19 -6.03 -6.52
N GLY A 108 12.93 -6.58 -7.48
CA GLY A 108 14.37 -6.83 -7.32
C GLY A 108 14.67 -7.64 -6.06
N SER A 109 15.43 -7.06 -5.12
CA SER A 109 15.82 -7.73 -3.87
C SER A 109 14.65 -8.04 -2.93
N LEU A 110 13.54 -7.29 -3.01
CA LEU A 110 12.35 -7.49 -2.19
C LEU A 110 11.22 -8.23 -2.94
N ALA A 111 11.51 -8.80 -4.12
CA ALA A 111 10.52 -9.54 -4.91
C ALA A 111 9.89 -10.72 -4.14
N HIS A 112 10.62 -11.31 -3.19
CA HIS A 112 10.13 -12.39 -2.33
C HIS A 112 8.99 -11.97 -1.38
N LEU A 113 8.79 -10.66 -1.15
CA LEU A 113 7.68 -10.12 -0.35
C LEU A 113 6.41 -9.90 -1.19
N PHE A 114 6.54 -9.84 -2.51
CA PHE A 114 5.42 -9.62 -3.42
C PHE A 114 4.29 -10.66 -3.29
N PRO A 115 4.57 -11.97 -3.13
CA PRO A 115 3.52 -12.97 -2.91
C PRO A 115 2.66 -12.70 -1.66
N LYS A 116 3.22 -12.11 -0.60
CA LYS A 116 2.45 -11.75 0.61
C LYS A 116 1.49 -10.59 0.34
N LEU A 117 1.90 -9.63 -0.47
CA LEU A 117 1.07 -8.53 -0.94
C LEU A 117 -0.05 -9.06 -1.84
N GLU A 118 0.31 -9.93 -2.79
CA GLU A 118 -0.63 -10.53 -3.72
C GLU A 118 -1.72 -11.32 -3.01
N ALA A 119 -1.35 -12.25 -2.12
CA ALA A 119 -2.31 -13.10 -1.42
C ALA A 119 -3.35 -12.28 -0.65
N PHE A 120 -2.92 -11.18 -0.02
CA PHE A 120 -3.80 -10.26 0.67
C PHE A 120 -4.77 -9.55 -0.30
N LEU A 121 -4.26 -9.00 -1.40
CA LEU A 121 -5.09 -8.27 -2.35
C LEU A 121 -6.10 -9.16 -3.08
N VAL A 122 -5.74 -10.42 -3.32
CA VAL A 122 -6.67 -11.43 -3.86
C VAL A 122 -7.77 -11.74 -2.84
N ALA A 123 -7.43 -11.89 -1.56
CA ALA A 123 -8.42 -12.10 -0.51
C ALA A 123 -9.38 -10.89 -0.35
N GLU A 124 -8.85 -9.68 -0.50
CA GLU A 124 -9.61 -8.42 -0.40
C GLU A 124 -10.27 -7.97 -1.72
N GLN A 125 -10.15 -8.77 -2.79
CA GLN A 125 -10.56 -8.38 -4.14
C GLN A 125 -12.02 -7.88 -4.18
N SER A 126 -12.94 -8.62 -3.55
CA SER A 126 -14.36 -8.26 -3.50
C SER A 126 -14.60 -6.96 -2.74
N ALA A 127 -13.87 -6.71 -1.65
CA ALA A 127 -13.99 -5.48 -0.88
C ALA A 127 -13.45 -4.27 -1.67
N ILE A 128 -12.31 -4.43 -2.35
CA ILE A 128 -11.73 -3.40 -3.22
C ILE A 128 -12.70 -3.09 -4.37
N GLN A 129 -13.28 -4.11 -5.01
CA GLN A 129 -14.29 -3.93 -6.06
C GLN A 129 -15.54 -3.19 -5.55
N ALA A 130 -16.05 -3.55 -4.38
CA ALA A 130 -17.18 -2.88 -3.77
C ALA A 130 -16.86 -1.40 -3.46
N GLU A 131 -15.65 -1.13 -2.99
CA GLU A 131 -15.22 0.24 -2.70
C GLU A 131 -15.11 1.11 -3.95
N VAL A 132 -14.58 0.53 -5.03
CA VAL A 132 -14.51 1.19 -6.34
C VAL A 132 -15.91 1.51 -6.84
N LYS A 133 -16.86 0.56 -6.78
CA LYS A 133 -18.26 0.81 -7.19
C LYS A 133 -18.89 1.92 -6.36
N ARG A 134 -18.74 1.86 -5.03
CA ARG A 134 -19.26 2.85 -4.09
C ARG A 134 -18.74 4.25 -4.38
N ARG A 135 -17.45 4.42 -4.64
CA ARG A 135 -16.86 5.74 -4.93
C ARG A 135 -17.07 6.22 -6.36
N ALA A 136 -17.18 5.30 -7.30
CA ALA A 136 -17.48 5.60 -8.70
C ALA A 136 -18.96 5.91 -8.98
N GLY A 137 -19.84 5.73 -7.99
CA GLY A 137 -21.28 5.95 -8.14
C GLY A 137 -21.97 4.92 -9.05
N LEU A 138 -21.46 3.69 -9.07
CA LEU A 138 -22.07 2.53 -9.76
C LEU A 138 -23.03 1.77 -8.84
#